data_AF-A0A3D2UZC7-F1
#
_entry.id   AF-A0A3D2UZC7-F1
#
_cell.length_a   1.000
_cell.length_b   1.000
_cell.length_c   1.000
_cell.angle_alpha   90.00
_cell.angle_beta   90.00
_cell.angle_gamma   90.00
#
_symmetry.space_group_name_H-M   'P 1'
#
loop_
_entity.id
_entity.type
_entity.pdbx_description
1 polymer ?
#
loop_
_entity_poly.entity_id
_entity_poly.type
_entity_poly.pdbx_seq_one_letter_code
_entity_poly.pdbx_strand_id
1 'polypeptide(L)'
;MAKIEIQTFFYDLIHCKNKINSTFEKWDKKYEEDERGSLVAGMRECPDAELITLLINIQKLATGYEQIMELIDKAEQEQVDEA
;
A
#
# COMPACT_ATOMS: atom_id res chain seq x y z
N MET A 1 -4.07 3.29 -25.79
CA MET A 1 -4.17 2.22 -24.78
C MET A 1 -3.36 2.69 -23.57
N ALA A 2 -3.86 3.69 -22.84
CA ALA A 2 -3.04 4.43 -21.86
C ALA A 2 -3.87 5.01 -20.69
N LYS A 3 -5.05 5.58 -20.94
CA LYS A 3 -5.91 6.12 -19.87
C LYS A 3 -6.63 5.08 -19.01
N ILE A 4 -7.00 3.94 -19.58
CA ILE A 4 -7.71 2.88 -18.83
C ILE A 4 -6.73 2.18 -17.88
N GLU A 5 -5.50 1.91 -18.33
CA GLU A 5 -4.47 1.22 -17.54
C GLU A 5 -4.01 2.05 -16.33
N ILE A 6 -3.84 3.37 -16.48
CA ILE A 6 -3.44 4.22 -15.35
C ILE A 6 -4.56 4.33 -14.29
N GLN A 7 -5.83 4.36 -14.71
CA GLN A 7 -6.96 4.37 -13.77
C GLN A 7 -7.05 3.06 -12.99
N THR A 8 -6.89 1.92 -13.66
CA THR A 8 -6.86 0.61 -13.02
C THR A 8 -5.68 0.50 -12.06
N PHE A 9 -4.49 0.97 -12.45
CA PHE A 9 -3.32 1.01 -11.59
C PHE A 9 -3.57 1.79 -10.29
N PHE A 10 -4.06 3.03 -10.38
CA PHE A 10 -4.35 3.82 -9.18
C PHE A 10 -5.48 3.23 -8.34
N TYR A 11 -6.50 2.65 -8.98
CA TYR A 11 -7.55 1.93 -8.28
C TYR A 11 -6.99 0.78 -7.44
N ASP A 12 -6.10 -0.03 -8.00
CA ASP A 12 -5.47 -1.15 -7.32
C ASP A 12 -4.62 -0.69 -6.12
N LEU A 13 -3.86 0.40 -6.26
CA LEU A 13 -3.08 0.97 -5.14
C LEU A 13 -3.97 1.48 -4.01
N ILE A 14 -5.03 2.22 -4.35
CA ILE A 14 -6.00 2.71 -3.36
C ILE A 14 -6.66 1.52 -2.64
N HIS A 15 -7.02 0.48 -3.39
CA HIS A 15 -7.61 -0.72 -2.81
C HIS A 15 -6.66 -1.45 -1.86
N CYS A 16 -5.38 -1.58 -2.22
CA CYS A 16 -4.35 -2.14 -1.34
C CYS A 16 -4.20 -1.31 -0.06
N LYS A 17 -4.08 0.02 -0.17
CA LYS A 17 -4.02 0.94 0.97
C LYS A 17 -5.23 0.77 1.90
N ASN A 18 -6.43 0.74 1.35
CA ASN A 18 -7.66 0.63 2.14
C ASN A 18 -7.72 -0.69 2.91
N LYS A 19 -7.24 -1.80 2.33
CA LYS A 19 -7.16 -3.09 3.02
C LYS A 19 -6.15 -3.10 4.16
N ILE A 20 -4.99 -2.45 3.96
CA ILE A 20 -3.98 -2.29 5.01
C ILE A 20 -4.56 -1.48 6.17
N ASN A 21 -5.12 -0.30 5.87
CA ASN A 21 -5.71 0.58 6.88
C ASN A 21 -6.85 -0.11 7.65
N SER A 22 -7.74 -0.82 6.95
CA SER A 22 -8.82 -1.57 7.60
C SER A 22 -8.31 -2.65 8.55
N THR A 23 -7.13 -3.23 8.28
CA THR A 23 -6.49 -4.20 9.18
C THR A 23 -5.95 -3.50 10.43
N PHE A 24 -5.26 -2.37 10.25
CA PHE A 24 -4.73 -1.58 11.36
C PHE A 24 -5.84 -0.99 12.23
N GLU A 25 -6.91 -0.44 11.64
CA GLU A 25 -8.08 0.06 12.38
C GLU A 25 -8.73 -1.02 13.25
N LYS A 26 -8.78 -2.27 12.77
CA LYS A 26 -9.26 -3.41 13.56
C LYS A 26 -8.34 -3.70 14.74
N TRP A 27 -7.03 -3.62 14.53
CA TRP A 27 -6.05 -3.85 15.59
C TRP A 27 -6.07 -2.71 16.61
N ASP A 28 -6.12 -1.45 16.17
CA ASP A 28 -6.26 -0.28 17.02
C ASP A 28 -7.48 -0.40 17.92
N LYS A 29 -8.63 -0.78 17.34
CA LYS A 29 -9.86 -0.98 18.11
C LYS A 29 -9.79 -2.18 19.06
N LYS A 30 -9.13 -3.27 18.68
CA LYS A 30 -9.09 -4.51 19.47
C LYS A 30 -8.07 -4.43 20.61
N TYR A 31 -6.96 -3.73 20.41
CA TYR A 31 -5.79 -3.72 21.28
C TYR A 31 -5.43 -2.31 21.75
N GLU A 32 -6.42 -1.42 21.85
CA GLU A 32 -6.25 -0.01 22.23
C GLU A 32 -5.50 0.16 23.56
N GLU A 33 -5.79 -0.70 24.53
CA GLU A 33 -5.20 -0.68 25.88
C GLU A 33 -4.02 -1.65 26.04
N ASP A 34 -3.57 -2.30 24.96
CA ASP A 34 -2.45 -3.26 25.03
C ASP A 34 -1.12 -2.52 25.26
N GLU A 35 -0.42 -2.86 26.34
CA GLU A 35 0.84 -2.22 26.74
C GLU A 35 1.95 -2.32 25.68
N ARG A 36 1.87 -3.29 24.76
CA ARG A 36 2.82 -3.47 23.66
C ARG A 36 2.54 -2.52 22.49
N GLY A 37 1.36 -1.91 22.45
CA GLY A 37 0.80 -1.17 21.33
C GLY A 37 0.01 -2.06 20.36
N SER A 38 -1.03 -1.48 19.78
CA SER A 38 -2.02 -2.16 18.93
C SER A 38 -1.40 -2.89 17.74
N LEU A 39 -0.42 -2.28 17.08
CA LEU A 39 0.29 -2.87 15.94
C LEU A 39 1.04 -4.16 16.34
N VAL A 40 1.77 -4.11 17.45
CA VAL A 40 2.60 -5.25 17.92
C VAL A 40 1.71 -6.40 18.40
N ALA A 41 0.66 -6.08 19.15
CA ALA A 41 -0.34 -7.05 19.58
C ALA A 41 -1.05 -7.68 18.37
N GLY A 42 -1.47 -6.83 17.42
CA GLY A 42 -2.11 -7.23 16.17
C GLY A 42 -1.28 -8.21 15.35
N MET A 43 0.00 -7.90 15.10
CA MET A 43 0.89 -8.79 14.35
C MET A 43 1.12 -10.14 15.04
N ARG A 44 1.22 -10.17 16.37
CA ARG A 44 1.46 -11.41 17.13
C ARG A 44 0.26 -12.35 17.15
N GLU A 45 -0.94 -11.79 17.14
CA GLU A 45 -2.19 -12.54 17.26
C GLU A 45 -2.92 -12.70 15.91
N CYS A 46 -2.35 -12.17 14.82
CA CYS A 46 -2.91 -12.28 13.48
C CYS A 46 -2.68 -13.69 12.92
N PRO A 47 -3.72 -14.37 12.40
CA PRO A 47 -3.56 -15.64 11.70
C PRO A 47 -2.61 -15.51 10.50
N ASP A 48 -1.76 -16.51 10.27
CA ASP A 48 -0.75 -16.49 9.19
C ASP A 48 -1.33 -16.10 7.82
N ALA A 49 -2.50 -16.63 7.47
CA ALA A 49 -3.15 -16.32 6.19
C ALA A 49 -3.53 -14.83 6.06
N GLU A 50 -3.99 -14.21 7.15
CA GLU A 50 -4.31 -12.79 7.20
C GLU A 50 -3.04 -11.93 7.19
N LEU A 51 -2.00 -12.35 7.93
CA LEU A 51 -0.71 -11.67 7.97
C LEU A 51 -0.03 -11.70 6.59
N ILE A 52 -0.02 -12.84 5.92
CA ILE A 52 0.50 -12.97 4.54
C ILE A 52 -0.28 -12.05 3.61
N THR A 53 -1.61 -11.98 3.74
CA THR A 53 -2.43 -11.09 2.93
C THR A 53 -2.10 -9.61 3.16
N LEU A 54 -1.89 -9.21 4.42
CA LEU A 54 -1.45 -7.86 4.77
C LEU A 54 -0.10 -7.54 4.13
N LEU A 55 0.88 -8.43 4.27
CA LEU A 55 2.23 -8.26 3.71
C LEU A 55 2.20 -8.15 2.17
N ILE A 56 1.36 -8.95 1.49
CA ILE A 56 1.18 -8.84 0.03
C ILE A 56 0.64 -7.47 -0.36
N ASN A 57 -0.36 -6.94 0.36
CA ASN A 57 -0.90 -5.61 0.05
C ASN A 57 0.14 -4.51 0.29
N ILE A 58 0.94 -4.62 1.35
CA ILE A 58 2.05 -3.68 1.63
C ILE A 58 3.07 -3.73 0.50
N GLN A 59 3.50 -4.92 0.08
CA GLN A 59 4.45 -5.08 -1.02
C GLN A 59 3.92 -4.48 -2.33
N LYS A 60 2.64 -4.73 -2.66
CA LYS A 60 2.00 -4.14 -3.85
C LYS A 60 1.98 -2.61 -3.80
N LEU A 61 1.70 -2.04 -2.64
CA LEU A 61 1.71 -0.59 -2.46
C LEU A 61 3.12 -0.01 -2.63
N ALA A 62 4.14 -0.67 -2.06
CA ALA A 62 5.54 -0.26 -2.18
C ALA A 62 6.02 -0.31 -3.65
N THR A 63 5.79 -1.42 -4.35
CA THR A 63 6.13 -1.54 -5.78
C THR A 63 5.36 -0.53 -6.63
N GLY A 64 4.09 -0.25 -6.30
CA GLY A 64 3.34 0.81 -6.96
C GLY A 64 3.94 2.20 -6.80
N TYR A 65 4.49 2.50 -5.62
CA TYR A 65 5.19 3.76 -5.39
C TYR A 65 6.47 3.87 -6.25
N GLU A 66 7.25 2.80 -6.35
CA GLU A 66 8.43 2.74 -7.22
C GLU A 66 8.05 2.99 -8.70
N GLN A 67 6.97 2.36 -9.17
CA GLN A 67 6.46 2.58 -10.53
C GLN A 67 6.00 4.02 -10.77
N ILE A 68 5.41 4.68 -9.76
CA ILE A 68 5.04 6.11 -9.85
C ILE A 68 6.29 6.97 -9.99
N MET A 69 7.35 6.69 -9.20
CA MET A 69 8.61 7.42 -9.30
C MET A 69 9.23 7.28 -10.70
N GLU A 70 9.27 6.07 -11.26
CA GLU A 70 9.76 5.85 -12.62
C GLU A 70 8.96 6.61 -13.69
N LEU A 71 7.64 6.76 -13.50
CA LEU A 71 6.79 7.53 -14.42
C LEU A 71 7.06 9.03 -14.32
N ILE A 72 7.31 9.54 -13.12
CA ILE A 72 7.69 10.95 -12.89
C ILE A 72 9.05 11.22 -13.53
N ASP A 73 10.05 10.38 -13.25
CA ASP A 73 11.42 10.54 -13.78
C ASP A 73 11.42 10.59 -15.32
N LYS A 74 10.63 9.72 -15.97
CA LYS A 74 10.48 9.73 -17.44
C LYS A 74 9.82 11.01 -17.94
N ALA A 75 8.75 11.46 -17.29
CA ALA A 75 8.04 12.68 -17.67
C ALA A 75 8.89 13.95 -17.47
N GLU A 76 9.80 13.95 -16.49
CA GLU A 76 10.77 15.03 -16.29
C GLU A 76 11.85 15.02 -17.38
N GLN A 77 12.39 13.84 -17.73
CA GLN A 77 13.40 13.71 -18.79
C GLN A 77 12.85 14.14 -20.15
N GLU A 78 11.62 13.77 -20.49
CA GLU A 78 10.96 14.19 -21.74
C GLU A 78 10.87 15.73 -21.84
N GLN A 79 10.58 16.42 -20.73
CA GLN A 79 10.55 17.90 -20.71
C GLN A 79 11.94 18.54 -20.88
N VAL A 80 12.99 17.90 -20.37
CA VAL A 80 14.38 18.37 -20.54
C VAL A 80 14.86 18.17 -21.98
N ASP A 81 14.52 17.04 -22.61
CA ASP A 81 14.93 16.73 -23.98
C ASP A 81 14.18 17.60 -25.03
N GLU A 82 13.01 18.14 -24.67
CA GLU A 82 12.24 19.08 -25.51
C GLU A 82 12.68 20.56 -25.41
N ALA A 83 13.56 20.91 -24.45
CA ALA A 83 14.01 22.28 -24.16
C ALA A 83 15.39 22.63 -24.76
#